data_AF-S5N0E8-F1
#
_entry.id   AF-S5N0E8-F1
#
_cell.length_a   1.000
_cell.length_b   1.000
_cell.length_c   1.000
_cell.angle_alpha   90.00
_cell.angle_beta   90.00
_cell.angle_gamma   90.00
#
_symmetry.space_group_name_H-M   'P 1'
#
loop_
_entity.id
_entity.type
_entity.pdbx_description
1 polymer ?
#
loop_
_entity_poly.entity_id
_entity_poly.type
_entity_poly.pdbx_seq_one_letter_code
_entity_poly.pdbx_strand_id
1 'polypeptide(L)'
;MLCDDAAGVSSLGEIPFNPDTATEVSTACISSFRYRARTGPSSVEIQDYTFRTPAWPGYYSHAAENLNGQFTRYEIFDYPGRFKDESHGRAFARYRTEGWRSGRRSPALI
;
A
#
# COMPACT_ATOMS: atom_id res chain seq x y z
N MET A 1 9.41 -2.16 -17.78
CA MET A 1 8.88 -0.82 -17.48
C MET A 1 8.96 -0.63 -15.97
N LEU A 2 9.52 0.49 -15.51
CA LEU A 2 9.52 0.91 -14.10
C LEU A 2 8.40 1.96 -13.96
N CYS A 3 7.42 1.71 -13.10
CA CYS A 3 6.30 2.62 -12.85
C CYS A 3 5.98 2.65 -11.35
N ASP A 4 5.77 3.85 -10.82
CA ASP A 4 5.34 4.14 -9.45
C ASP A 4 3.92 4.72 -9.39
N ASP A 5 3.37 5.15 -10.54
CA ASP A 5 2.02 5.68 -10.68
C ASP A 5 1.12 4.77 -11.54
N ALA A 6 -0.17 4.76 -11.22
CA ALA A 6 -1.19 3.99 -11.91
C ALA A 6 -1.36 4.41 -13.38
N ALA A 7 -0.98 5.64 -13.74
CA ALA A 7 -0.97 6.11 -15.13
C ALA A 7 -0.04 5.31 -16.05
N GLY A 8 0.93 4.57 -15.48
CA GLY A 8 1.82 3.68 -16.24
C GLY A 8 1.20 2.33 -16.64
N VAL A 9 -0.01 2.02 -16.15
CA VAL A 9 -0.70 0.75 -16.42
C VAL A 9 -1.58 0.88 -17.66
N SER A 10 -1.39 -0.01 -18.64
CA SER A 10 -2.24 -0.11 -19.82
C SER A 10 -3.64 -0.64 -19.45
N SER A 11 -4.70 0.02 -19.90
CA SER A 11 -6.08 -0.43 -19.70
C SER A 11 -6.38 -1.72 -20.47
N LEU A 12 -7.02 -2.70 -19.83
CA LEU A 12 -7.39 -3.98 -20.46
C LEU A 12 -8.73 -3.96 -21.23
N GLY A 13 -9.41 -2.81 -21.31
CA GLY A 13 -10.79 -2.72 -21.82
C GLY A 13 -11.83 -3.22 -20.82
N GLU A 14 -13.10 -3.26 -21.24
CA GLU A 14 -14.20 -3.81 -20.43
C GLU A 14 -14.21 -5.35 -20.50
N ILE A 15 -14.32 -6.01 -19.36
CA ILE A 15 -14.42 -7.47 -19.25
C ILE A 15 -15.79 -7.81 -18.63
N PRO A 16 -16.65 -8.58 -19.30
CA PRO A 16 -17.97 -8.92 -18.78
C PRO A 16 -17.88 -9.84 -17.56
N PHE A 17 -18.87 -9.74 -16.66
CA PHE A 17 -19.06 -10.67 -15.55
C PHE A 17 -20.13 -11.72 -15.89
N ASN A 18 -19.79 -13.00 -15.82
CA ASN A 18 -20.73 -14.12 -16.01
C ASN A 18 -20.60 -15.15 -14.87
N PRO A 19 -21.52 -15.18 -13.89
CA PRO A 19 -21.48 -16.14 -12.79
C PRO A 19 -21.84 -17.57 -13.23
N ASP A 20 -22.43 -17.76 -14.41
CA ASP A 20 -22.81 -19.08 -14.93
C ASP A 20 -21.63 -19.74 -15.64
N THR A 21 -20.94 -20.63 -14.92
CA THR A 21 -19.83 -21.44 -15.45
C THR A 21 -20.27 -22.71 -16.17
N ALA A 22 -21.58 -23.02 -16.14
CA ALA A 22 -22.13 -24.22 -16.76
C ALA A 22 -22.32 -24.10 -18.29
N THR A 23 -22.27 -22.89 -18.84
CA THR A 23 -22.49 -22.64 -20.27
C THR A 23 -21.16 -22.23 -20.90
N GLU A 24 -20.79 -22.81 -22.04
CA GLU A 24 -19.60 -22.37 -22.79
C GLU A 24 -19.76 -20.90 -23.20
N VAL A 25 -18.77 -20.07 -22.84
CA VAL A 25 -18.72 -18.65 -23.21
C VAL A 25 -17.64 -18.46 -24.27
N SER A 26 -17.96 -17.77 -25.36
CA SER A 26 -17.02 -17.48 -26.45
C SER A 26 -16.08 -16.30 -26.17
N THR A 27 -16.45 -15.42 -25.23
CA THR A 27 -15.69 -14.22 -24.82
C THR A 27 -15.11 -14.38 -23.42
N ALA A 28 -13.89 -13.88 -23.19
CA ALA A 28 -13.28 -13.86 -21.87
C ALA A 28 -14.14 -13.06 -20.87
N CYS A 29 -14.46 -13.67 -19.73
CA CYS A 29 -15.30 -13.07 -18.69
C CYS A 29 -14.79 -13.42 -17.28
N ILE A 30 -15.10 -12.58 -16.31
CA ILE A 30 -14.90 -12.89 -14.88
C ILE A 30 -16.12 -13.67 -14.40
N SER A 31 -15.95 -14.78 -13.68
CA SER A 31 -17.08 -15.57 -13.17
C SER A 31 -17.23 -15.52 -11.66
N SER A 32 -16.19 -15.13 -10.94
CA SER A 32 -16.28 -14.95 -9.50
C SER A 32 -15.40 -13.81 -8.99
N PHE A 33 -15.84 -13.23 -7.86
CA PHE A 33 -15.08 -12.22 -7.14
C PHE A 33 -14.83 -12.69 -5.71
N ARG A 34 -13.60 -12.47 -5.23
CA ARG A 34 -13.27 -12.65 -3.83
C ARG A 34 -12.71 -11.38 -3.24
N TYR A 35 -13.36 -10.90 -2.17
CA TYR A 35 -12.87 -9.79 -1.36
C TYR A 35 -12.23 -10.30 -0.07
N ARG A 36 -11.02 -9.81 0.25
CA ARG A 36 -10.35 -10.07 1.53
C ARG A 36 -9.87 -8.74 2.12
N ALA A 37 -10.12 -8.56 3.42
CA ALA A 37 -9.59 -7.47 4.22
C ALA A 37 -8.76 -8.05 5.38
N ARG A 38 -7.62 -7.42 5.69
CA ARG A 38 -6.74 -7.79 6.81
C ARG A 38 -6.42 -6.57 7.67
N THR A 39 -6.26 -6.79 8.97
CA THR A 39 -5.79 -5.78 9.94
C THR A 39 -4.28 -5.53 9.77
N GLY A 40 -3.82 -4.31 10.05
CA GLY A 40 -2.42 -4.07 10.41
C GLY A 40 -2.08 -2.60 10.66
N PRO A 41 -0.80 -2.19 10.74
CA PRO A 41 -0.37 -0.84 11.13
C PRO A 41 -1.25 0.31 10.64
N SER A 42 -1.71 1.11 11.60
CA SER A 42 -2.40 2.38 11.38
C SER A 42 -1.44 3.51 11.08
N SER A 43 -0.17 3.41 11.48
CA SER A 43 0.87 4.41 11.23
C SER A 43 2.24 3.74 11.19
N VAL A 44 3.17 4.38 10.47
CA VAL A 44 4.58 4.05 10.50
C VAL A 44 5.35 5.27 10.94
N GLU A 45 6.31 5.06 11.83
CA GLU A 45 7.25 6.04 12.35
C GLU A 45 8.67 5.57 12.00
N ILE A 46 9.50 6.49 11.54
CA ILE A 46 10.88 6.20 11.20
C ILE A 46 11.79 7.25 11.80
N GLN A 47 12.94 6.81 12.31
CA GLN A 47 13.96 7.69 12.86
C GLN A 47 15.33 7.40 12.25
N ASP A 48 16.15 8.43 12.05
CA ASP A 48 17.54 8.30 11.63
C ASP A 48 18.40 9.36 12.34
N TYR A 49 19.68 9.06 12.49
CA TYR A 49 20.68 9.93 13.07
C TYR A 49 21.77 10.25 12.06
N THR A 50 22.23 11.49 12.05
CA THR A 50 23.39 11.88 11.25
C THR A 50 24.42 12.59 12.11
N PHE A 51 25.66 12.09 12.06
CA PHE A 51 26.77 12.69 12.82
C PHE A 51 27.05 14.14 12.41
N ARG A 52 26.67 14.54 11.19
CA ARG A 52 26.87 15.90 10.68
C ARG A 52 25.97 16.92 11.37
N THR A 53 24.82 16.48 11.88
CA THR A 53 23.80 17.35 12.46
C THR A 53 23.18 16.63 13.66
N PRO A 54 23.89 16.50 14.78
CA PRO A 54 23.45 15.67 15.91
C PRO A 54 22.19 16.20 16.61
N ALA A 55 21.89 17.50 16.48
CA ALA A 55 20.68 18.12 17.02
C ALA A 55 19.44 17.94 16.12
N TRP A 56 19.59 17.37 14.92
CA TRP A 56 18.47 17.14 14.03
C TRP A 56 17.61 15.99 14.56
N PRO A 57 16.29 16.18 14.77
CA PRO A 57 15.43 15.14 15.35
C PRO A 57 15.34 13.87 14.49
N GLY A 58 15.47 14.04 13.17
CA GLY A 58 15.48 12.93 12.21
C GLY A 58 14.32 11.97 12.37
N TYR A 59 13.12 12.45 12.73
CA TYR A 59 11.95 11.64 13.04
C TYR A 59 10.79 12.02 12.12
N TYR A 60 10.17 11.03 11.47
CA TYR A 60 9.06 11.22 10.55
C TYR A 60 8.01 10.13 10.71
N SER A 61 6.74 10.51 10.63
CA SER A 61 5.62 9.57 10.74
C SER A 61 4.63 9.74 9.57
N HIS A 62 3.92 8.67 9.25
CA HIS A 62 2.86 8.68 8.26
C HIS A 62 1.70 7.77 8.70
N ALA A 63 0.53 8.36 8.92
CA ALA A 63 -0.70 7.64 9.20
C ALA A 63 -1.28 7.04 7.91
N ALA A 64 -1.89 5.85 8.01
CA ALA A 64 -2.59 5.24 6.91
C ALA A 64 -3.93 5.96 6.65
N GLU A 65 -4.24 6.23 5.39
CA GLU A 65 -5.44 7.00 5.01
C GLU A 65 -6.75 6.22 5.15
N ASN A 66 -6.73 4.90 4.89
CA ASN A 66 -7.93 4.07 4.94
C ASN A 66 -7.74 2.83 5.82
N LEU A 67 -8.40 2.86 6.98
CA LEU A 67 -8.31 1.81 8.00
C LEU A 67 -9.36 0.69 7.82
N ASN A 68 -10.32 0.80 6.91
CA ASN A 68 -11.39 -0.18 6.69
C ASN A 68 -12.12 -0.62 7.99
N GLY A 69 -12.41 0.34 8.88
CA GLY A 69 -13.05 0.08 10.17
C GLY A 69 -12.10 -0.40 11.28
N GLN A 70 -10.80 -0.47 11.01
CA GLN A 70 -9.78 -0.76 12.02
C GLN A 70 -9.49 0.46 12.91
N PHE A 71 -9.18 0.21 14.19
CA PHE A 71 -8.70 1.24 15.12
C PHE A 71 -7.31 1.80 14.77
N THR A 72 -7.09 3.08 15.09
CA THR A 72 -5.81 3.80 15.06
C THR A 72 -4.94 3.45 16.27
N ARG A 73 -4.58 2.18 16.45
CA ARG A 73 -3.88 1.71 17.67
C ARG A 73 -2.53 1.07 17.44
N TYR A 74 -2.28 0.53 16.26
CA TYR A 74 -1.07 -0.25 16.03
C TYR A 74 -0.10 0.53 15.16
N GLU A 75 0.97 1.00 15.77
CA GLU A 75 2.00 1.82 15.12
C GLU A 75 3.27 0.98 14.98
N ILE A 76 3.98 1.15 13.86
CA ILE A 76 5.29 0.51 13.66
C ILE A 76 6.34 1.60 13.72
N PHE A 77 7.34 1.39 14.58
CA PHE A 77 8.54 2.21 14.62
C PHE A 77 9.71 1.45 13.98
N ASP A 78 10.52 2.14 13.18
CA ASP A 78 11.75 1.57 12.59
C ASP A 78 12.96 2.51 12.66
N TYR A 79 14.12 1.94 13.00
CA TYR A 79 15.41 2.63 13.07
C TYR A 79 16.53 1.66 12.68
N PRO A 80 17.48 2.07 11.80
CA PRO A 80 17.58 3.37 11.14
C PRO A 80 16.67 3.46 9.90
N GLY A 81 16.03 4.62 9.73
CA GLY A 81 15.10 4.90 8.62
C GLY A 81 15.76 5.10 7.25
N ARG A 82 17.10 5.20 7.21
CA ARG A 82 17.96 5.32 6.01
C ARG A 82 17.76 6.63 5.23
N PHE A 83 17.53 7.73 5.91
CA PHE A 83 17.38 9.06 5.30
C PHE A 83 18.29 10.08 6.00
N LYS A 84 18.62 11.18 5.31
CA LYS A 84 19.50 12.25 5.84
C LYS A 84 18.90 13.65 5.69
N ASP A 85 17.68 13.74 5.19
CA ASP A 85 16.90 14.96 5.09
C ASP A 85 15.41 14.68 5.27
N GLU A 86 14.63 15.75 5.36
CA GLU A 86 13.20 15.72 5.62
C GLU A 86 12.36 15.18 4.46
N SER A 87 12.75 15.48 3.23
CA SER A 87 11.98 15.08 2.05
C SER A 87 11.97 13.55 1.90
N HIS A 88 13.13 12.92 2.05
CA HIS A 88 13.25 11.47 2.01
C HIS A 88 12.64 10.81 3.23
N GLY A 89 12.77 11.40 4.42
CA GLY A 89 12.15 10.89 5.64
C GLY A 89 10.63 10.80 5.52
N ARG A 90 9.98 11.88 5.05
CA ARG A 90 8.53 11.86 4.78
C ARG A 90 8.14 10.87 3.69
N ALA A 91 8.88 10.83 2.58
CA ALA A 91 8.60 9.92 1.47
C ALA A 91 8.72 8.45 1.90
N PHE A 92 9.75 8.09 2.66
CA PHE A 92 9.95 6.72 3.14
C PHE A 92 8.90 6.31 4.16
N ALA A 93 8.47 7.20 5.07
CA ALA A 93 7.36 6.91 5.97
C ALA A 93 6.08 6.62 5.17
N ARG A 94 5.79 7.41 4.14
CA ARG A 94 4.65 7.20 3.24
C ARG A 94 4.73 5.87 2.50
N TYR A 95 5.81 5.62 1.76
CA TYR A 95 5.96 4.41 0.96
C TYR A 95 5.92 3.13 1.81
N ARG A 96 6.46 3.16 3.03
CA ARG A 96 6.35 2.02 3.96
C ARG A 96 4.91 1.79 4.39
N THR A 97 4.19 2.84 4.78
CA THR A 97 2.77 2.75 5.14
C THR A 97 1.93 2.20 3.99
N GLU A 98 2.14 2.70 2.77
CA GLU A 98 1.47 2.24 1.55
C GLU A 98 1.82 0.78 1.22
N GLY A 99 3.09 0.40 1.32
CA GLY A 99 3.56 -0.97 1.10
C GLY A 99 2.91 -1.98 2.05
N TRP A 100 2.80 -1.62 3.34
CA TRP A 100 2.07 -2.44 4.32
C TRP A 100 0.56 -2.56 4.03
N ARG A 101 -0.02 -1.57 3.33
CA ARG A 101 -1.46 -1.50 3.03
C ARG A 101 -1.83 -2.17 1.73
N SER A 102 -0.96 -2.16 0.72
CA SER A 102 -1.19 -2.77 -0.60
C SER A 102 -1.66 -4.24 -0.51
N GLY A 103 -1.06 -5.04 0.38
CA GLY A 103 -1.45 -6.45 0.58
C GLY A 103 -2.68 -6.69 1.47
N ARG A 104 -3.32 -5.64 2.01
CA ARG A 104 -4.44 -5.79 2.98
C ARG A 104 -5.81 -5.70 2.35
N ARG A 105 -5.90 -5.10 1.16
CA ARG A 105 -7.11 -5.08 0.35
C ARG A 105 -6.76 -5.72 -0.99
N SER A 106 -7.16 -6.97 -1.17
CA SER A 106 -6.89 -7.69 -2.42
C SER A 106 -8.19 -8.23 -2.98
N PRO A 107 -8.74 -7.61 -4.04
CA PRO A 107 -9.71 -8.27 -4.89
C PRO A 107 -8.97 -9.32 -5.73
N ALA A 108 -9.42 -10.57 -5.67
CA ALA A 108 -8.94 -11.63 -6.55
C ALA A 108 -10.07 -12.02 -7.51
N LEU A 109 -9.74 -12.08 -8.80
CA LEU A 109 -10.57 -12.64 -9.86
C LEU A 109 -10.23 -14.13 -9.94
N ILE A 110 -11.24 -14.99 -9.89
CA ILE A 110 -11.09 -16.46 -10.05
C ILE A 110 -12.05 -16.90 -11.15
#